data_AF-A0A7X9HSF5-F1
#
_entry.id   AF-A0A7X9HSF5-F1
#
_cell.length_a   1.000
_cell.length_b   1.000
_cell.length_c   1.000
_cell.angle_alpha   90.00
_cell.angle_beta   90.00
_cell.angle_gamma   90.00
#
_symmetry.space_group_name_H-M   'P 1'
#
loop_
_entity.id
_entity.type
_entity.pdbx_description
1 polymer ?
#
loop_
_entity_poly.entity_id
_entity_poly.type
_entity_poly.pdbx_seq_one_letter_code
_entity_poly.pdbx_strand_id
1 'polypeptide(L)'
;MRLDKRILKTTESMLIKLRDKTLSRFVLTSLMPLATFLYTLLRYKFISDEVPFWYTRIWGDAQLAPKHTLFLIPLISLAISLFGLLLIMMNKYYIRFYEDAVWTCVSFCNTFLFASVFSIINKASAPFTSIINPLYISLLPSFTISFLLLHFIMPSFIDLAQRKRLVTNPQVHIHPGMILKSPSARGGGFVYAIVFLLTAFLFVGFSKNFLGFYLSIIMTAFLGILDDYQNTHPSSSYRLMENPVLRLFLLFTSVLPVILSGVMIYSVTNPFGGVINLNILEIQTNNGVLPIVPIIVTSVWVVWLMNVLSWSNGVDGQFPGIVGIASIIIALLALRFKDIEPSHIQIATLAAISAGAAFGSVKYNWYPSKIMWGFGAMSAGFVIAVLAILAQAKITVSVLIVLIPFLDASYTVIRRLVKGKSPFRGDKGHLHHILLDRGWSVSKVAIFYWLATMFFGVIGLLSPERLVFKIALIISGVVEFVLIILNISLTGRDKVRSDTQSS
;
A
#
# COMPACT_ATOMS: atom_id res chain seq x y z
N MET A 1 -28.73 -0.51 -53.53
CA MET A 1 -29.03 0.89 -53.12
C MET A 1 -30.03 1.05 -51.96
N ARG A 2 -31.27 0.52 -52.00
CA ARG A 2 -32.20 0.60 -50.82
C ARG A 2 -31.84 -0.37 -49.68
N LEU A 3 -31.26 -1.54 -49.99
CA LEU A 3 -30.78 -2.51 -49.00
C LEU A 3 -29.58 -1.94 -48.22
N ASP A 4 -28.63 -1.33 -48.94
CA ASP A 4 -27.42 -0.71 -48.35
C ASP A 4 -27.74 0.41 -47.37
N LYS A 5 -28.69 1.30 -47.70
CA LYS A 5 -29.08 2.41 -46.80
C LYS A 5 -29.73 1.93 -45.50
N ARG A 6 -30.48 0.81 -45.52
CA ARG A 6 -31.05 0.21 -44.30
C ARG A 6 -29.97 -0.46 -43.45
N ILE A 7 -29.06 -1.19 -44.09
CA ILE A 7 -27.93 -1.83 -43.39
C ILE A 7 -27.08 -0.74 -42.75
N LEU A 8 -26.67 0.30 -43.49
CA LEU A 8 -25.84 1.40 -43.00
C LEU A 8 -26.47 2.11 -41.79
N LYS A 9 -27.76 2.48 -41.88
CA LYS A 9 -28.50 3.13 -40.77
C LYS A 9 -28.62 2.22 -39.53
N THR A 10 -28.73 0.91 -39.75
CA THR A 10 -28.74 -0.07 -38.66
C THR A 10 -27.32 -0.21 -38.06
N THR A 11 -26.28 -0.16 -38.88
CA THR A 11 -24.88 -0.25 -38.44
C THR A 11 -24.46 0.99 -37.63
N GLU A 12 -24.83 2.19 -38.09
CA GLU A 12 -24.61 3.45 -37.35
C GLU A 12 -25.37 3.46 -36.02
N SER A 13 -26.62 3.01 -35.99
CA SER A 13 -27.39 2.89 -34.75
C SER A 13 -26.78 1.88 -33.76
N MET A 14 -26.22 0.76 -34.25
CA MET A 14 -25.48 -0.19 -33.43
C MET A 14 -24.17 0.39 -32.90
N LEU A 15 -23.41 1.12 -33.72
CA LEU A 15 -22.15 1.79 -33.32
C LEU A 15 -22.38 2.85 -32.23
N ILE A 16 -23.47 3.62 -32.31
CA ILE A 16 -23.83 4.61 -31.30
C ILE A 16 -24.25 3.94 -29.98
N LYS A 17 -24.92 2.78 -30.03
CA LYS A 17 -25.27 1.99 -28.83
C LYS A 17 -24.06 1.29 -28.19
N LEU A 18 -23.03 0.99 -28.98
CA LEU A 18 -21.76 0.43 -28.49
C LEU A 18 -20.89 1.44 -27.72
N ARG A 19 -21.36 2.69 -27.53
CA ARG A 19 -20.70 3.71 -26.70
C ARG A 19 -20.35 3.16 -25.30
N ASP A 20 -19.23 3.64 -24.76
CA ASP A 20 -18.43 3.11 -23.64
C ASP A 20 -19.14 2.32 -22.52
N LYS A 21 -20.37 2.68 -22.13
CA LYS A 21 -21.08 2.04 -21.01
C LYS A 21 -21.53 0.61 -21.31
N THR A 22 -22.02 0.32 -22.51
CA THR A 22 -22.47 -1.03 -22.88
C THR A 22 -21.28 -1.94 -23.16
N LEU A 23 -20.23 -1.40 -23.81
CA LEU A 23 -18.98 -2.12 -24.04
C LEU A 23 -18.26 -2.46 -22.71
N SER A 24 -18.14 -1.50 -21.79
CA SER A 24 -17.51 -1.75 -20.49
C SER A 24 -18.28 -2.80 -19.67
N ARG A 25 -19.62 -2.80 -19.69
CA ARG A 25 -20.45 -3.83 -19.04
C ARG A 25 -20.31 -5.20 -19.70
N PHE A 26 -20.27 -5.26 -21.03
CA PHE A 26 -20.00 -6.51 -21.75
C PHE A 26 -18.61 -7.07 -21.42
N VAL A 27 -17.58 -6.23 -21.41
CA VAL A 27 -16.23 -6.64 -21.02
C VAL A 27 -16.24 -7.17 -19.59
N LEU A 28 -16.85 -6.43 -18.65
CA LEU A 28 -16.89 -6.80 -17.24
C LEU A 28 -17.67 -8.11 -16.99
N THR A 29 -18.77 -8.34 -17.72
CA THR A 29 -19.53 -9.60 -17.64
C THR A 29 -18.83 -10.76 -18.35
N SER A 30 -18.03 -10.49 -19.38
CA SER A 30 -17.21 -11.48 -20.10
C SER A 30 -15.97 -11.95 -19.31
N LEU A 31 -15.56 -11.19 -18.29
CA LEU A 31 -14.52 -11.63 -17.34
C LEU A 31 -14.93 -12.89 -16.55
N MET A 32 -16.23 -13.09 -16.29
CA MET A 32 -16.72 -14.28 -15.58
C MET A 32 -16.58 -15.59 -16.38
N PRO A 33 -16.99 -15.65 -17.67
CA PRO A 33 -16.66 -16.77 -18.56
C PRO A 33 -15.16 -17.04 -18.66
N LEU A 34 -14.33 -15.99 -18.71
CA LEU A 34 -12.88 -16.16 -18.74
C LEU A 34 -12.34 -16.70 -17.42
N ALA A 35 -12.82 -16.20 -16.29
CA ALA A 35 -12.43 -16.64 -14.96
C ALA A 35 -12.87 -18.09 -14.69
N THR A 36 -14.08 -18.48 -15.08
CA THR A 36 -14.55 -19.88 -15.02
C THR A 36 -13.65 -20.79 -15.84
N PHE A 37 -13.35 -20.40 -17.09
CA PHE A 37 -12.45 -21.17 -17.97
C PHE A 37 -11.06 -21.35 -17.37
N LEU A 38 -10.43 -20.26 -16.90
CA LEU A 38 -9.11 -20.31 -16.27
C LEU A 38 -9.12 -21.15 -14.99
N TYR A 39 -10.16 -21.05 -14.17
CA TYR A 39 -10.31 -21.85 -12.96
C TYR A 39 -10.42 -23.35 -13.30
N THR A 40 -11.26 -23.73 -14.27
CA THR A 40 -11.36 -25.11 -14.74
C THR A 40 -10.02 -25.60 -15.30
N LEU A 41 -9.32 -24.79 -16.08
CA LEU A 41 -8.02 -25.12 -16.66
C LEU A 41 -6.95 -25.38 -15.58
N LEU A 42 -6.85 -24.48 -14.59
CA LEU A 42 -5.90 -24.60 -13.48
C LEU A 42 -6.16 -25.84 -12.61
N ARG A 43 -7.42 -26.27 -12.51
CA ARG A 43 -7.83 -27.41 -11.68
C ARG A 43 -7.97 -28.72 -12.44
N TYR A 44 -7.90 -28.70 -13.77
CA TYR A 44 -8.16 -29.85 -14.63
C TYR A 44 -7.35 -31.11 -14.26
N LYS A 45 -6.09 -30.93 -13.83
CA LYS A 45 -5.20 -32.03 -13.43
C LYS A 45 -5.64 -32.76 -12.15
N PHE A 46 -6.37 -32.09 -11.26
CA PHE A 46 -6.76 -32.62 -9.95
C PHE A 46 -8.16 -33.23 -9.94
N ILE A 47 -8.93 -33.02 -11.01
CA ILE A 47 -10.30 -33.48 -11.16
C ILE A 47 -10.30 -34.95 -11.57
N SER A 48 -11.11 -35.76 -10.89
CA SER A 48 -11.36 -37.16 -11.24
C SER A 48 -11.83 -37.29 -12.69
N ASP A 49 -11.58 -38.43 -13.33
CA ASP A 49 -11.97 -38.63 -14.74
C ASP A 49 -13.48 -38.50 -14.96
N GLU A 50 -14.26 -38.78 -13.91
CA GLU A 50 -15.71 -38.66 -13.89
C GLU A 50 -16.17 -37.63 -12.83
N VAL A 51 -17.09 -36.74 -13.22
CA VAL A 51 -17.57 -35.62 -12.40
C VAL A 51 -19.10 -35.53 -12.39
N PRO A 52 -19.72 -35.07 -11.29
CA PRO A 52 -21.16 -34.83 -11.23
C PRO A 52 -21.50 -33.59 -12.07
N PHE A 53 -22.06 -33.80 -13.26
CA PHE A 53 -22.42 -32.74 -14.20
C PHE A 53 -23.93 -32.78 -14.49
N TRP A 54 -24.64 -31.69 -14.17
CA TRP A 54 -26.04 -31.38 -14.49
C TRP A 54 -26.96 -32.58 -14.82
N TYR A 55 -27.13 -33.51 -13.88
CA TYR A 55 -28.02 -34.67 -14.01
C TYR A 55 -27.84 -35.42 -15.33
N THR A 56 -26.73 -36.15 -15.38
CA THR A 56 -26.59 -37.41 -16.12
C THR A 56 -27.91 -38.16 -16.35
N ARG A 57 -28.01 -38.77 -17.54
CA ARG A 57 -29.21 -39.36 -18.18
C ARG A 57 -30.23 -40.03 -17.25
N ILE A 58 -31.47 -40.03 -17.73
CA ILE A 58 -32.71 -40.32 -17.00
C ILE A 58 -32.69 -41.61 -16.13
N TRP A 59 -31.82 -42.62 -16.32
CA TRP A 59 -31.70 -43.79 -15.40
C TRP A 59 -30.30 -44.46 -15.37
N GLY A 60 -29.85 -44.89 -14.17
CA GLY A 60 -28.70 -45.83 -13.93
C GLY A 60 -27.73 -45.41 -12.80
N ASP A 61 -27.19 -46.37 -12.02
CA ASP A 61 -26.57 -46.21 -10.67
C ASP A 61 -25.16 -45.57 -10.56
N ALA A 62 -24.57 -45.03 -11.63
CA ALA A 62 -23.35 -44.23 -11.53
C ALA A 62 -23.37 -43.13 -12.57
N GLN A 63 -23.69 -41.93 -12.11
CA GLN A 63 -24.22 -40.84 -12.92
C GLN A 63 -23.21 -39.69 -12.96
N LEU A 64 -22.04 -39.99 -13.51
CA LEU A 64 -20.95 -39.03 -13.67
C LEU A 64 -20.66 -38.81 -15.16
N ALA A 65 -20.27 -37.58 -15.51
CA ALA A 65 -19.87 -37.21 -16.86
C ALA A 65 -18.34 -37.16 -16.96
N PRO A 66 -17.75 -37.38 -18.14
CA PRO A 66 -16.31 -37.26 -18.28
C PRO A 66 -15.87 -35.81 -18.04
N LYS A 67 -14.74 -35.61 -17.35
CA LYS A 67 -14.28 -34.31 -16.86
C LYS A 67 -14.13 -33.20 -17.91
N HIS A 68 -13.98 -33.55 -19.20
CA HIS A 68 -13.92 -32.56 -20.28
C HIS A 68 -15.25 -31.81 -20.48
N THR A 69 -16.38 -32.38 -20.03
CA THR A 69 -17.70 -31.72 -20.07
C THR A 69 -17.78 -30.44 -19.25
N LEU A 70 -16.88 -30.27 -18.25
CA LEU A 70 -16.80 -29.03 -17.47
C LEU A 70 -16.48 -27.79 -18.31
N PHE A 71 -15.79 -27.94 -19.44
CA PHE A 71 -15.51 -26.82 -20.35
C PHE A 71 -16.76 -26.32 -21.10
N LEU A 72 -17.87 -27.05 -21.04
CA LEU A 72 -19.15 -26.58 -21.59
C LEU A 72 -19.71 -25.40 -20.78
N ILE A 73 -19.46 -25.34 -19.48
CA ILE A 73 -19.99 -24.29 -18.60
C ILE A 73 -19.44 -22.90 -18.95
N PRO A 74 -18.12 -22.67 -19.07
CA PRO A 74 -17.60 -21.36 -19.50
C PRO A 74 -18.07 -20.99 -20.92
N LEU A 75 -18.28 -21.97 -21.81
CA LEU A 75 -18.78 -21.74 -23.16
C LEU A 75 -20.25 -21.28 -23.15
N ILE A 76 -21.10 -21.89 -22.31
CA ILE A 76 -22.48 -21.46 -22.07
C ILE A 76 -22.51 -20.06 -21.43
N SER A 77 -21.63 -19.80 -20.46
CA SER A 77 -21.51 -18.49 -19.81
C SER A 77 -21.13 -17.39 -20.82
N LEU A 78 -20.22 -17.69 -21.76
CA LEU A 78 -19.89 -16.78 -22.86
C LEU A 78 -21.09 -16.58 -23.80
N ALA A 79 -21.80 -17.66 -24.15
CA ALA A 79 -22.99 -17.59 -25.00
C ALA A 79 -24.11 -16.73 -24.38
N ILE A 80 -24.35 -16.84 -23.06
CA ILE A 80 -25.30 -15.98 -22.33
C ILE A 80 -24.88 -14.51 -22.40
N SER A 81 -23.59 -14.23 -22.27
CA SER A 81 -23.05 -12.87 -22.33
C SER A 81 -23.21 -12.25 -23.72
N LEU A 82 -22.95 -13.03 -24.77
CA LEU A 82 -23.18 -12.64 -26.17
C LEU A 82 -24.67 -12.46 -26.48
N PHE A 83 -25.53 -13.33 -25.95
CA PHE A 83 -26.97 -13.24 -26.12
C PHE A 83 -27.54 -11.99 -25.44
N GLY A 84 -27.08 -11.67 -24.23
CA GLY A 84 -27.43 -10.42 -23.54
C GLY A 84 -27.05 -9.17 -24.33
N LEU A 85 -25.84 -9.15 -24.91
CA LEU A 85 -25.39 -8.08 -25.81
C LEU A 85 -26.33 -7.96 -27.03
N LEU A 86 -26.66 -9.09 -27.66
CA LEU A 86 -27.54 -9.14 -28.82
C LEU A 86 -28.95 -8.60 -28.50
N LEU A 87 -29.53 -8.97 -27.34
CA LEU A 87 -30.81 -8.44 -26.88
C LEU A 87 -30.80 -6.91 -26.74
N ILE A 88 -29.73 -6.35 -26.17
CA ILE A 88 -29.55 -4.90 -26.03
C ILE A 88 -29.43 -4.20 -27.39
N MET A 89 -28.68 -4.81 -28.32
CA MET A 89 -28.53 -4.29 -29.68
C MET A 89 -29.87 -4.28 -30.43
N MET A 90 -30.65 -5.37 -30.30
CA MET A 90 -31.95 -5.54 -30.95
C MET A 90 -33.09 -4.72 -30.33
N ASN A 91 -32.92 -4.19 -29.11
CA ASN A 91 -33.96 -3.41 -28.46
C ASN A 91 -34.26 -2.10 -29.22
N LYS A 92 -35.39 -2.04 -29.92
CA LYS A 92 -35.85 -0.86 -30.67
C LYS A 92 -36.64 0.14 -29.81
N TYR A 93 -36.99 -0.21 -28.57
CA TYR A 93 -37.84 0.59 -27.70
C TYR A 93 -37.04 1.24 -26.56
N TYR A 94 -37.35 2.50 -26.23
CA TYR A 94 -36.67 3.28 -25.20
C TYR A 94 -37.17 2.91 -23.78
N ILE A 95 -36.98 1.65 -23.39
CA ILE A 95 -37.30 1.16 -22.05
C ILE A 95 -36.19 1.60 -21.09
N ARG A 96 -36.52 2.46 -20.13
CA ARG A 96 -35.58 3.18 -19.23
C ARG A 96 -34.61 2.30 -18.43
N PHE A 97 -34.94 1.02 -18.21
CA PHE A 97 -34.14 0.07 -17.41
C PHE A 97 -33.81 -1.25 -18.10
N TYR A 98 -34.10 -1.39 -19.40
CA TYR A 98 -33.94 -2.67 -20.09
C TYR A 98 -32.49 -3.15 -20.10
N GLU A 99 -31.54 -2.27 -20.40
CA GLU A 99 -30.11 -2.61 -20.42
C GLU A 99 -29.61 -3.06 -19.05
N ASP A 100 -30.00 -2.35 -17.98
CA ASP A 100 -29.61 -2.70 -16.61
C ASP A 100 -30.20 -4.05 -16.19
N ALA A 101 -31.46 -4.32 -16.54
CA ALA A 101 -32.12 -5.59 -16.26
C ALA A 101 -31.45 -6.76 -16.98
N VAL A 102 -31.12 -6.61 -18.28
CA VAL A 102 -30.43 -7.62 -19.07
C VAL A 102 -29.06 -7.92 -18.48
N TRP A 103 -28.24 -6.91 -18.19
CA TRP A 103 -26.92 -7.14 -17.60
C TRP A 103 -26.96 -7.74 -16.19
N THR A 104 -27.96 -7.38 -15.39
CA THR A 104 -28.15 -7.97 -14.06
C THR A 104 -28.50 -9.45 -14.19
N CYS A 105 -29.39 -9.82 -15.12
CA CYS A 105 -29.75 -11.20 -15.41
C CYS A 105 -28.53 -12.01 -15.92
N VAL A 106 -27.79 -11.48 -16.90
CA VAL A 106 -26.55 -12.08 -17.41
C VAL A 106 -25.54 -12.30 -16.28
N SER A 107 -25.33 -11.30 -15.42
CA SER A 107 -24.40 -11.39 -14.30
C SER A 107 -24.84 -12.45 -13.28
N PHE A 108 -26.14 -12.53 -12.98
CA PHE A 108 -26.70 -13.54 -12.09
C PHE A 108 -26.49 -14.96 -12.64
N CYS A 109 -26.83 -15.19 -13.92
CA CYS A 109 -26.59 -16.48 -14.58
C CYS A 109 -25.11 -16.87 -14.58
N ASN A 110 -24.22 -15.95 -14.95
CA ASN A 110 -22.77 -16.21 -14.95
C ASN A 110 -22.23 -16.53 -13.54
N THR A 111 -22.73 -15.84 -12.51
CA THR A 111 -22.36 -16.12 -11.11
C THR A 111 -22.83 -17.50 -10.68
N PHE A 112 -24.05 -17.90 -11.05
CA PHE A 112 -24.59 -19.22 -10.76
C PHE A 112 -23.79 -20.33 -11.47
N LEU A 113 -23.45 -20.13 -12.75
CA LEU A 113 -22.60 -21.06 -13.51
C LEU A 113 -21.20 -21.20 -12.90
N PHE A 114 -20.59 -20.09 -12.48
CA PHE A 114 -19.31 -20.12 -11.75
C PHE A 114 -19.42 -20.91 -10.44
N ALA A 115 -20.46 -20.65 -9.64
CA ALA A 115 -20.70 -21.37 -8.38
C ALA A 115 -20.90 -22.87 -8.61
N SER A 116 -21.56 -23.25 -9.71
CA SER A 116 -21.73 -24.65 -10.12
C SER A 116 -20.39 -25.31 -10.43
N VAL A 117 -19.55 -24.71 -11.29
CA VAL A 117 -18.18 -25.20 -11.59
C VAL A 117 -17.36 -25.33 -10.31
N PHE A 118 -17.38 -24.30 -9.48
CA PHE A 118 -16.65 -24.28 -8.20
C PHE A 118 -17.08 -25.45 -7.29
N SER A 119 -18.39 -25.67 -7.15
CA SER A 119 -18.95 -26.77 -6.35
C SER A 119 -18.57 -28.15 -6.91
N ILE A 120 -18.66 -28.34 -8.23
CA ILE A 120 -18.32 -29.62 -8.88
C ILE A 120 -16.83 -29.92 -8.71
N ILE A 121 -15.95 -28.95 -8.98
CA ILE A 121 -14.51 -29.11 -8.84
C ILE A 121 -14.13 -29.41 -7.38
N ASN A 122 -14.71 -28.73 -6.40
CA ASN A 122 -14.42 -29.00 -5.00
C ASN A 122 -14.89 -30.39 -4.52
N LYS A 123 -15.99 -30.93 -5.08
CA LYS A 123 -16.49 -32.25 -4.72
C LYS A 123 -15.77 -33.38 -5.44
N ALA A 124 -15.37 -33.17 -6.69
CA ALA A 124 -14.87 -34.21 -7.58
C ALA A 124 -13.35 -34.17 -7.79
N SER A 125 -12.62 -33.28 -7.13
CA SER A 125 -11.16 -33.26 -7.18
C SER A 125 -10.54 -33.94 -5.98
N ALA A 126 -9.38 -34.55 -6.20
CA ALA A 126 -8.48 -34.90 -5.11
C ALA A 126 -8.06 -33.63 -4.34
N PRO A 127 -7.71 -33.72 -3.04
CA PRO A 127 -7.20 -32.59 -2.28
C PRO A 127 -6.05 -31.90 -3.03
N PHE A 128 -6.26 -30.64 -3.39
CA PHE A 128 -5.29 -29.84 -4.12
C PHE A 128 -4.85 -28.65 -3.28
N THR A 129 -3.66 -28.14 -3.54
CA THR A 129 -3.20 -26.92 -2.90
C THR A 129 -4.10 -25.75 -3.31
N SER A 130 -4.58 -24.98 -2.33
CA SER A 130 -5.33 -23.74 -2.56
C SER A 130 -4.57 -22.83 -3.55
N ILE A 131 -5.28 -22.19 -4.49
CA ILE A 131 -4.67 -21.25 -5.46
C ILE A 131 -3.99 -20.10 -4.70
N ILE A 132 -4.62 -19.67 -3.62
CA ILE A 132 -4.10 -18.67 -2.69
C ILE A 132 -3.76 -19.41 -1.40
N ASN A 133 -2.55 -19.19 -0.89
CA ASN A 133 -2.13 -19.76 0.40
C ASN A 133 -3.15 -19.36 1.49
N PRO A 134 -3.73 -20.31 2.25
CA PRO A 134 -4.72 -20.00 3.29
C PRO A 134 -4.20 -19.02 4.35
N LEU A 135 -2.88 -18.95 4.54
CA LEU A 135 -2.27 -17.97 5.43
C LEU A 135 -2.53 -16.53 4.96
N TYR A 136 -2.48 -16.26 3.66
CA TYR A 136 -2.82 -14.92 3.14
C TYR A 136 -4.31 -14.59 3.35
N ILE A 137 -5.19 -15.59 3.23
CA ILE A 137 -6.62 -15.42 3.47
C ILE A 137 -6.87 -15.09 4.96
N SER A 138 -6.11 -15.71 5.87
CA SER A 138 -6.23 -15.46 7.32
C SER A 138 -5.89 -14.03 7.73
N LEU A 139 -5.14 -13.28 6.91
CA LEU A 139 -4.81 -11.87 7.16
C LEU A 139 -5.97 -10.92 6.79
N LEU A 140 -6.85 -11.34 5.88
CA LEU A 140 -7.90 -10.49 5.30
C LEU A 140 -8.87 -9.89 6.34
N PRO A 141 -9.30 -10.62 7.39
CA PRO A 141 -10.12 -10.03 8.45
C PRO A 141 -9.44 -8.87 9.17
N SER A 142 -8.17 -9.03 9.56
CA SER A 142 -7.41 -7.99 10.28
C SER A 142 -7.20 -6.72 9.42
N PHE A 143 -6.89 -6.91 8.14
CA PHE A 143 -6.80 -5.84 7.15
C PHE A 143 -8.15 -5.12 7.00
N THR A 144 -9.23 -5.87 6.81
CA THR A 144 -10.56 -5.32 6.50
C THR A 144 -11.12 -4.56 7.69
N ILE A 145 -11.00 -5.10 8.91
CA ILE A 145 -11.46 -4.41 10.12
C ILE A 145 -10.67 -3.11 10.31
N SER A 146 -9.35 -3.14 10.15
CA SER A 146 -8.53 -1.91 10.29
C SER A 146 -8.89 -0.86 9.25
N PHE A 147 -9.10 -1.28 7.99
CA PHE A 147 -9.57 -0.42 6.91
C PHE A 147 -10.90 0.24 7.23
N LEU A 148 -11.90 -0.55 7.64
CA LEU A 148 -13.24 -0.06 7.94
C LEU A 148 -13.23 0.88 9.16
N LEU A 149 -12.55 0.50 10.25
CA LEU A 149 -12.42 1.34 11.43
C LEU A 149 -11.84 2.70 11.09
N LEU A 150 -10.72 2.74 10.34
CA LEU A 150 -10.12 4.02 9.99
C LEU A 150 -11.00 4.81 9.02
N HIS A 151 -11.64 4.15 8.05
CA HIS A 151 -12.55 4.80 7.12
C HIS A 151 -13.71 5.49 7.83
N PHE A 152 -14.28 4.87 8.85
CA PHE A 152 -15.44 5.41 9.58
C PHE A 152 -15.07 6.38 10.70
N ILE A 153 -13.92 6.22 11.34
CA ILE A 153 -13.46 7.14 12.40
C ILE A 153 -12.96 8.46 11.81
N MET A 154 -12.36 8.44 10.61
CA MET A 154 -11.73 9.61 10.02
C MET A 154 -12.66 10.83 9.85
N PRO A 155 -13.91 10.70 9.32
CA PRO A 155 -14.85 11.84 9.24
C PRO A 155 -15.12 12.52 10.58
N SER A 156 -15.37 11.74 11.64
CA SER A 156 -15.63 12.25 12.98
C SER A 156 -14.41 12.97 13.55
N PHE A 157 -13.21 12.45 13.29
CA PHE A 157 -11.98 13.11 13.71
C PHE A 157 -11.72 14.40 12.92
N ILE A 158 -12.05 14.47 11.63
CA ILE A 158 -11.93 15.68 10.83
C ILE A 158 -12.81 16.80 11.42
N ASP A 159 -14.06 16.51 11.77
CA ASP A 159 -14.95 17.48 12.43
C ASP A 159 -14.38 17.94 13.78
N LEU A 160 -13.88 17.02 14.60
CA LEU A 160 -13.21 17.34 15.86
C LEU A 160 -11.99 18.25 15.66
N ALA A 161 -11.13 17.94 14.69
CA ALA A 161 -9.94 18.71 14.37
C ALA A 161 -10.30 20.12 13.92
N GLN A 162 -11.35 20.28 13.12
CA GLN A 162 -11.87 21.59 12.71
C GLN A 162 -12.39 22.40 13.90
N ARG A 163 -13.21 21.79 14.78
CA ARG A 163 -13.73 22.45 16.00
C ARG A 163 -12.62 22.87 16.96
N LYS A 164 -11.57 22.05 17.08
CA LYS A 164 -10.39 22.32 17.93
C LYS A 164 -9.31 23.16 17.23
N ARG A 165 -9.60 23.70 16.04
CA ARG A 165 -8.67 24.52 15.24
C ARG A 165 -7.31 23.84 14.95
N LEU A 166 -7.29 22.51 14.90
CA LEU A 166 -6.15 21.70 14.49
C LEU A 166 -6.08 21.62 12.96
N VAL A 167 -5.97 22.79 12.31
CA VAL A 167 -6.10 22.94 10.86
C VAL A 167 -4.92 23.74 10.34
N THR A 168 -4.27 23.24 9.28
CA THR A 168 -3.26 24.01 8.55
C THR A 168 -3.93 24.85 7.49
N ASN A 169 -3.92 26.16 7.70
CA ASN A 169 -4.32 27.14 6.68
C ASN A 169 -3.09 27.65 5.90
N PRO A 170 -3.01 27.47 4.57
CA PRO A 170 -1.90 27.95 3.74
C PRO A 170 -1.71 29.47 3.75
N GLN A 171 -2.77 30.23 4.03
CA GLN A 171 -2.71 31.70 4.10
C GLN A 171 -2.08 32.21 5.40
N VAL A 172 -2.03 31.37 6.45
CA VAL A 172 -1.56 31.74 7.79
C VAL A 172 -0.24 31.03 8.12
N HIS A 173 -0.12 29.77 7.74
CA HIS A 173 1.05 28.94 8.03
C HIS A 173 1.90 28.79 6.76
N ILE A 174 2.88 29.67 6.58
CA ILE A 174 3.77 29.63 5.41
C ILE A 174 4.95 28.71 5.71
N HIS A 175 5.06 27.61 4.95
CA HIS A 175 6.22 26.71 5.01
C HIS A 175 6.78 26.50 3.60
N PRO A 176 8.12 26.47 3.40
CA PRO A 176 8.73 26.35 2.06
C PRO A 176 8.21 25.15 1.26
N GLY A 177 7.95 24.02 1.90
CA GLY A 177 7.44 22.80 1.27
C GLY A 177 5.91 22.67 1.19
N MET A 178 5.13 23.72 1.48
CA MET A 178 3.66 23.62 1.50
C MET A 178 3.06 23.59 0.08
N ILE A 179 2.22 22.58 -0.20
CA ILE A 179 1.56 22.37 -1.50
C ILE A 179 0.04 22.57 -1.40
N LEU A 180 -0.50 22.64 -0.19
CA LEU A 180 -1.93 22.80 0.07
C LEU A 180 -2.48 24.08 -0.56
N LYS A 181 -3.60 23.93 -1.29
CA LYS A 181 -4.36 25.05 -1.85
C LYS A 181 -5.51 25.50 -0.96
N SER A 182 -5.96 24.65 -0.04
CA SER A 182 -7.08 24.89 0.87
C SER A 182 -6.73 24.43 2.30
N PRO A 183 -7.41 24.98 3.32
CA PRO A 183 -7.24 24.52 4.69
C PRO A 183 -7.52 23.02 4.81
N SER A 184 -6.65 22.30 5.52
CA SER A 184 -6.75 20.85 5.73
C SER A 184 -6.52 20.53 7.21
N ALA A 185 -7.31 19.59 7.75
CA ALA A 185 -7.16 19.15 9.13
C ALA A 185 -5.79 18.45 9.33
N ARG A 186 -5.27 18.42 10.56
CA ARG A 186 -4.08 17.62 10.93
C ARG A 186 -4.43 16.45 11.84
N GLY A 187 -3.45 15.59 12.12
CA GLY A 187 -3.61 14.47 13.05
C GLY A 187 -3.99 13.13 12.41
N GLY A 188 -3.95 13.00 11.08
CA GLY A 188 -4.25 11.73 10.41
C GLY A 188 -3.35 10.57 10.88
N GLY A 189 -2.07 10.84 11.18
CA GLY A 189 -1.15 9.84 11.72
C GLY A 189 -1.49 9.38 13.13
N PHE A 190 -2.10 10.26 13.96
CA PHE A 190 -2.59 9.90 15.29
C PHE A 190 -3.79 8.95 15.20
N VAL A 191 -4.74 9.23 14.30
CA VAL A 191 -5.88 8.33 14.04
C VAL A 191 -5.40 6.97 13.54
N TYR A 192 -4.43 6.96 12.62
CA TYR A 192 -3.77 5.73 12.16
C TYR A 192 -3.19 4.93 13.34
N ALA A 193 -2.43 5.56 14.24
CA ALA A 193 -1.83 4.89 15.37
C ALA A 193 -2.87 4.29 16.34
N ILE A 194 -3.95 5.02 16.63
CA ILE A 194 -5.04 4.52 17.47
C ILE A 194 -5.72 3.32 16.83
N VAL A 195 -6.11 3.41 15.55
CA VAL A 195 -6.79 2.30 14.87
C VAL A 195 -5.87 1.09 14.76
N PHE A 196 -4.58 1.31 14.49
CA PHE A 196 -3.57 0.26 14.51
C PHE A 196 -3.53 -0.43 15.89
N LEU A 197 -3.40 0.33 16.98
CA LEU A 197 -3.33 -0.23 18.34
C LEU A 197 -4.60 -0.99 18.72
N LEU A 198 -5.79 -0.44 18.44
CA LEU A 198 -7.07 -1.09 18.73
C LEU A 198 -7.22 -2.41 17.97
N THR A 199 -6.87 -2.41 16.69
CA THR A 199 -6.98 -3.62 15.85
C THR A 199 -5.89 -4.63 16.21
N ALA A 200 -4.67 -4.18 16.51
CA ALA A 200 -3.58 -5.04 16.97
C ALA A 200 -3.93 -5.73 18.28
N PHE A 201 -4.55 -4.99 19.22
CA PHE A 201 -5.06 -5.57 20.45
C PHE A 201 -6.13 -6.64 20.19
N LEU A 202 -7.06 -6.40 19.26
CA LEU A 202 -8.12 -7.34 18.93
C LEU A 202 -7.61 -8.65 18.30
N PHE A 203 -6.64 -8.58 17.39
CA PHE A 203 -6.19 -9.74 16.60
C PHE A 203 -4.92 -10.42 17.10
N VAL A 204 -4.05 -9.69 17.80
CA VAL A 204 -2.74 -10.19 18.27
C VAL A 204 -2.69 -10.27 19.80
N GLY A 205 -3.42 -9.40 20.50
CA GLY A 205 -3.47 -9.37 21.97
C GLY A 205 -2.23 -8.75 22.63
N PHE A 206 -2.20 -8.81 23.97
CA PHE A 206 -1.04 -8.42 24.78
C PHE A 206 -0.09 -9.60 24.94
N SER A 207 1.02 -9.60 24.18
CA SER A 207 2.16 -10.46 24.45
C SER A 207 3.31 -9.62 25.02
N LYS A 208 4.14 -10.22 25.89
CA LYS A 208 5.35 -9.56 26.40
C LYS A 208 6.28 -9.12 25.26
N ASN A 209 6.28 -9.88 24.16
CA ASN A 209 7.12 -9.63 22.98
C ASN A 209 6.72 -8.35 22.22
N PHE A 210 5.45 -7.92 22.27
CA PHE A 210 4.98 -6.71 21.57
C PHE A 210 4.68 -5.53 22.50
N LEU A 211 4.82 -5.67 23.82
CA LEU A 211 4.54 -4.58 24.76
C LEU A 211 5.41 -3.34 24.48
N GLY A 212 6.71 -3.54 24.26
CA GLY A 212 7.64 -2.45 23.89
C GLY A 212 7.26 -1.78 22.56
N PHE A 213 6.78 -2.57 21.60
CA PHE A 213 6.27 -2.08 20.33
C PHE A 213 5.04 -1.19 20.51
N TYR A 214 4.03 -1.63 21.26
CA TYR A 214 2.81 -0.84 21.51
C TYR A 214 3.09 0.44 22.31
N LEU A 215 3.93 0.37 23.35
CA LEU A 215 4.34 1.56 24.12
C LEU A 215 5.01 2.61 23.22
N SER A 216 5.91 2.18 22.33
CA SER A 216 6.59 3.06 21.39
C SER A 216 5.62 3.72 20.40
N ILE A 217 4.59 3.01 19.93
CA ILE A 217 3.53 3.59 19.08
C ILE A 217 2.74 4.64 19.86
N ILE A 218 2.39 4.38 21.12
CA ILE A 218 1.68 5.35 21.97
C ILE A 218 2.52 6.62 22.15
N MET A 219 3.82 6.47 22.46
CA MET A 219 4.74 7.59 22.65
C MET A 219 4.88 8.42 21.36
N THR A 220 5.11 7.77 20.22
CA THR A 220 5.23 8.46 18.92
C THR A 220 3.92 9.10 18.46
N ALA A 221 2.77 8.49 18.75
CA ALA A 221 1.46 9.07 18.46
C ALA A 221 1.19 10.32 19.31
N PHE A 222 1.53 10.26 20.60
CA PHE A 222 1.40 11.40 21.51
C PHE A 222 2.33 12.55 21.11
N LEU A 223 3.59 12.25 20.78
CA LEU A 223 4.52 13.23 20.24
C LEU A 223 4.01 13.83 18.92
N GLY A 224 3.44 13.00 18.05
CA GLY A 224 2.77 13.37 16.81
C GLY A 224 1.70 14.45 16.99
N ILE A 225 0.72 14.17 17.86
CA ILE A 225 -0.41 15.09 18.06
C ILE A 225 0.01 16.35 18.84
N LEU A 226 0.96 16.23 19.77
CA LEU A 226 1.51 17.37 20.50
C LEU A 226 2.21 18.36 19.56
N ASP A 227 3.02 17.85 18.63
CA ASP A 227 3.68 18.66 17.62
C ASP A 227 2.68 19.35 16.68
N ASP A 228 1.70 18.60 16.17
CA ASP A 228 0.66 19.16 15.30
C ASP A 228 -0.17 20.22 16.01
N TYR A 229 -0.45 20.04 17.30
CA TYR A 229 -1.17 21.02 18.13
C TYR A 229 -0.35 22.30 18.33
N GLN A 230 0.92 22.19 18.70
CA GLN A 230 1.79 23.36 18.91
C GLN A 230 2.02 24.15 17.61
N ASN A 231 2.11 23.46 16.47
CA ASN A 231 2.34 24.10 15.18
C ASN A 231 1.11 24.80 14.59
N THR A 232 -0.11 24.41 14.99
CA THR A 232 -1.35 24.91 14.36
C THR A 232 -2.20 25.78 15.27
N HIS A 233 -2.16 25.56 16.59
CA HIS A 233 -3.10 26.21 17.48
C HIS A 233 -2.60 27.61 17.94
N PRO A 234 -3.39 28.69 17.77
CA PRO A 234 -2.97 30.06 18.12
C PRO A 234 -2.65 30.32 19.59
N SER A 235 -3.16 29.49 20.50
CA SER A 235 -2.97 29.60 21.96
C SER A 235 -1.71 28.90 22.46
N SER A 236 -0.94 28.25 21.57
CA SER A 236 0.32 27.63 21.95
C SER A 236 1.36 28.70 22.20
N SER A 237 1.51 29.09 23.48
CA SER A 237 2.54 30.05 23.90
C SER A 237 3.94 29.43 23.95
N TYR A 238 4.04 28.10 24.08
CA TYR A 238 5.31 27.37 24.16
C TYR A 238 5.45 26.41 22.97
N ARG A 239 6.29 26.78 22.01
CA ARG A 239 6.56 25.99 20.80
C ARG A 239 7.82 25.13 20.95
N LEU A 240 7.86 24.37 22.03
CA LEU A 240 9.01 23.52 22.37
C LEU A 240 9.37 22.57 21.22
N MET A 241 8.35 22.03 20.53
CA MET A 241 8.56 21.10 19.43
C MET A 241 9.12 21.78 18.17
N GLU A 242 9.13 23.11 18.01
CA GLU A 242 9.79 23.73 16.83
C GLU A 242 11.30 23.44 16.78
N ASN A 243 11.93 23.11 17.92
CA ASN A 243 13.34 22.75 17.98
C ASN A 243 13.58 21.35 17.37
N PRO A 244 14.28 21.25 16.21
CA PRO A 244 14.49 19.99 15.53
C PRO A 244 15.37 19.01 16.32
N VAL A 245 16.28 19.50 17.16
CA VAL A 245 17.16 18.66 18.00
C VAL A 245 16.34 17.99 19.09
N LEU A 246 15.42 18.73 19.72
CA LEU A 246 14.53 18.16 20.72
C LEU A 246 13.57 17.16 20.11
N ARG A 247 12.96 17.45 18.95
CA ARG A 247 12.15 16.48 18.21
C ARG A 247 12.92 15.19 17.99
N LEU A 248 14.16 15.30 17.49
CA LEU A 248 15.01 14.14 17.23
C LEU A 248 15.30 13.35 18.52
N PHE A 249 15.66 14.02 19.60
CA PHE A 249 15.90 13.39 20.90
C PHE A 249 14.67 12.64 21.41
N LEU A 250 13.48 13.24 21.30
CA LEU A 250 12.22 12.61 21.71
C LEU A 250 11.82 11.43 20.83
N LEU A 251 12.21 11.43 19.55
CA LEU A 251 12.05 10.26 18.69
C LEU A 251 12.95 9.11 19.17
N PHE A 252 14.21 9.40 19.52
CA PHE A 252 15.11 8.39 20.12
C PHE A 252 14.54 7.83 21.42
N THR A 253 14.03 8.66 22.33
CA THR A 253 13.42 8.16 23.57
C THR A 253 12.17 7.33 23.31
N SER A 254 11.37 7.69 22.30
CA SER A 254 10.14 6.97 21.94
C SER A 254 10.39 5.58 21.34
N VAL A 255 11.58 5.31 20.78
CA VAL A 255 11.91 3.98 20.23
C VAL A 255 12.63 3.06 21.22
N LEU A 256 13.10 3.58 22.35
CA LEU A 256 13.78 2.76 23.36
C LEU A 256 12.94 1.58 23.87
N PRO A 257 11.62 1.69 24.16
CA PRO A 257 10.86 0.57 24.69
C PRO A 257 10.84 -0.66 23.77
N VAL A 258 10.78 -0.48 22.45
CA VAL A 258 10.79 -1.60 21.50
C VAL A 258 12.18 -2.23 21.34
N ILE A 259 13.23 -1.43 21.47
CA ILE A 259 14.61 -1.93 21.40
C ILE A 259 14.94 -2.73 22.66
N LEU A 260 14.54 -2.21 23.83
CA LEU A 260 14.67 -2.90 25.11
C LEU A 260 13.82 -4.17 25.19
N SER A 261 12.74 -4.29 24.40
CA SER A 261 11.99 -5.56 24.26
C SER A 261 12.67 -6.57 23.33
N GLY A 262 13.88 -6.30 22.83
CA GLY A 262 14.70 -7.24 22.08
C GLY A 262 14.66 -7.08 20.57
N VAL A 263 13.94 -6.09 20.02
CA VAL A 263 13.93 -5.83 18.58
C VAL A 263 15.21 -5.11 18.19
N MET A 264 16.21 -5.87 17.74
CA MET A 264 17.54 -5.37 17.44
C MET A 264 18.11 -5.97 16.15
N ILE A 265 18.89 -5.17 15.45
CA ILE A 265 19.69 -5.59 14.30
C ILE A 265 21.02 -6.11 14.82
N TYR A 266 21.16 -7.43 14.90
CA TYR A 266 22.41 -8.08 15.32
C TYR A 266 23.39 -8.28 14.19
N SER A 267 22.95 -8.19 12.93
CA SER A 267 23.79 -8.54 11.81
C SER A 267 23.47 -7.77 10.54
N VAL A 268 24.51 -7.48 9.77
CA VAL A 268 24.42 -6.73 8.50
C VAL A 268 25.08 -7.55 7.40
N THR A 269 24.50 -7.55 6.20
CA THR A 269 25.04 -8.30 5.06
C THR A 269 26.29 -7.61 4.52
N ASN A 270 27.36 -8.37 4.30
CA ASN A 270 28.60 -7.84 3.73
C ASN A 270 28.54 -7.82 2.18
N PRO A 271 28.84 -6.70 1.51
CA PRO A 271 28.95 -6.62 0.04
C PRO A 271 29.88 -7.65 -0.59
N PHE A 272 30.97 -8.01 0.10
CA PHE A 272 31.99 -8.94 -0.41
C PHE A 272 31.73 -10.40 -0.02
N GLY A 273 30.62 -10.68 0.67
CA GLY A 273 30.22 -12.01 1.11
C GLY A 273 30.23 -12.18 2.63
N GLY A 274 29.32 -13.01 3.12
CA GLY A 274 29.13 -13.26 4.56
C GLY A 274 28.25 -12.23 5.27
N VAL A 275 28.27 -12.28 6.59
CA VAL A 275 27.47 -11.46 7.49
C VAL A 275 28.40 -10.85 8.55
N ILE A 276 28.27 -9.54 8.76
CA ILE A 276 28.97 -8.81 9.83
C ILE A 276 28.10 -8.89 11.07
N ASN A 277 28.58 -9.55 12.11
CA ASN A 277 27.93 -9.56 13.41
C ASN A 277 28.26 -8.25 14.14
N LEU A 278 27.22 -7.54 14.59
CA LEU A 278 27.33 -6.27 15.28
C LEU A 278 27.54 -6.43 16.79
N ASN A 279 27.49 -7.65 17.30
CA ASN A 279 27.62 -7.95 18.72
C ASN A 279 29.09 -7.93 19.19
N ILE A 280 29.72 -6.76 19.05
CA ILE A 280 31.15 -6.54 19.29
C ILE A 280 31.37 -5.95 20.70
N LEU A 281 30.43 -5.15 21.19
CA LEU A 281 30.48 -4.50 22.50
C LEU A 281 29.27 -4.92 23.34
N GLU A 282 29.52 -5.76 24.32
CA GLU A 282 28.56 -6.27 25.28
C GLU A 282 28.89 -5.77 26.69
N ILE A 283 27.96 -5.08 27.34
CA ILE A 283 28.09 -4.76 28.76
C ILE A 283 27.30 -5.81 29.54
N GLN A 284 27.98 -6.54 30.41
CA GLN A 284 27.30 -7.41 31.37
C GLN A 284 26.70 -6.55 32.49
N THR A 285 25.39 -6.69 32.69
CA THR A 285 24.67 -6.13 33.84
C THR A 285 24.06 -7.26 34.65
N ASN A 286 23.74 -7.00 35.91
CA ASN A 286 23.17 -7.98 36.84
C ASN A 286 21.88 -8.65 36.32
N ASN A 287 21.20 -8.05 35.33
CA ASN A 287 19.95 -8.52 34.74
C ASN A 287 20.08 -8.96 33.26
N GLY A 288 21.30 -9.05 32.71
CA GLY A 288 21.52 -9.52 31.33
C GLY A 288 22.66 -8.83 30.59
N VAL A 289 22.84 -9.21 29.33
CA VAL A 289 23.85 -8.63 28.42
C VAL A 289 23.21 -7.49 27.61
N LEU A 290 23.82 -6.31 27.64
CA LEU A 290 23.40 -5.14 26.87
C LEU A 290 24.30 -4.98 25.63
N PRO A 291 23.79 -5.29 24.43
CA PRO A 291 24.57 -5.15 23.19
C PRO A 291 24.51 -3.69 22.70
N ILE A 292 25.54 -2.90 23.00
CA ILE A 292 25.54 -1.44 22.75
C ILE A 292 25.41 -1.12 21.26
N VAL A 293 26.20 -1.79 20.42
CA VAL A 293 26.27 -1.50 18.99
C VAL A 293 24.93 -1.82 18.30
N PRO A 294 24.29 -2.99 18.50
CA PRO A 294 22.94 -3.25 18.01
C PRO A 294 21.90 -2.22 18.49
N ILE A 295 21.95 -1.78 19.74
CA ILE A 295 21.04 -0.75 20.26
C ILE A 295 21.19 0.56 19.47
N ILE A 296 22.42 1.05 19.30
CA ILE A 296 22.69 2.30 18.57
C ILE A 296 22.28 2.16 17.11
N VAL A 297 22.73 1.11 16.41
CA VAL A 297 22.44 0.89 14.99
C VAL A 297 20.94 0.79 14.76
N THR A 298 20.23 0.03 15.61
CA THR A 298 18.77 -0.13 15.49
C THR A 298 18.05 1.19 15.76
N SER A 299 18.46 1.93 16.79
CA SER A 299 17.86 3.24 17.12
C SER A 299 18.02 4.22 15.96
N VAL A 300 19.24 4.35 15.44
CA VAL A 300 19.53 5.24 14.29
C VAL A 300 18.74 4.79 13.07
N TRP A 301 18.70 3.49 12.79
CA TRP A 301 17.99 2.93 11.65
C TRP A 301 16.48 3.21 11.71
N VAL A 302 15.83 2.94 12.85
CA VAL A 302 14.40 3.15 13.04
C VAL A 302 14.06 4.65 12.97
N VAL A 303 14.79 5.49 13.69
CA VAL A 303 14.56 6.96 13.68
C VAL A 303 14.82 7.55 12.30
N TRP A 304 15.81 7.04 11.57
CA TRP A 304 16.06 7.43 10.19
C TRP A 304 14.88 7.09 9.27
N LEU A 305 14.40 5.84 9.29
CA LEU A 305 13.24 5.44 8.49
C LEU A 305 11.96 6.22 8.84
N MET A 306 11.76 6.54 10.13
CA MET A 306 10.66 7.41 10.56
C MET A 306 10.72 8.78 9.87
N ASN A 307 11.90 9.41 9.84
CA ASN A 307 12.09 10.71 9.20
C ASN A 307 11.98 10.64 7.67
N VAL A 308 12.60 9.63 7.05
CA VAL A 308 12.51 9.37 5.60
C VAL A 308 11.07 9.31 5.14
N LEU A 309 10.24 8.51 5.83
CA LEU A 309 8.84 8.36 5.49
C LEU A 309 8.07 9.66 5.78
N SER A 310 8.31 10.30 6.92
CA SER A 310 7.67 11.58 7.27
C SER A 310 7.93 12.68 6.24
N TRP A 311 9.15 12.78 5.69
CA TRP A 311 9.46 13.74 4.63
C TRP A 311 8.80 13.39 3.29
N SER A 312 8.44 12.13 3.08
CA SER A 312 7.66 11.68 1.91
C SER A 312 6.15 11.93 2.04
N ASN A 313 5.70 12.61 3.10
CA ASN A 313 4.31 13.02 3.31
C ASN A 313 3.99 14.42 2.74
N GLY A 314 4.73 14.87 1.72
CA GLY A 314 4.60 16.21 1.15
C GLY A 314 3.42 16.40 0.20
N VAL A 315 2.93 15.32 -0.44
CA VAL A 315 1.88 15.36 -1.47
C VAL A 315 0.64 14.59 -1.03
N ASP A 316 -0.54 15.15 -1.28
CA ASP A 316 -1.83 14.50 -1.03
C ASP A 316 -1.90 13.10 -1.66
N GLY A 317 -2.27 12.11 -0.86
CA GLY A 317 -2.43 10.71 -1.28
C GLY A 317 -1.11 9.93 -1.40
N GLN A 318 0.07 10.56 -1.36
CA GLN A 318 1.35 9.88 -1.52
C GLN A 318 1.64 8.91 -0.36
N PHE A 319 1.69 9.43 0.87
CA PHE A 319 2.05 8.69 2.08
C PHE A 319 1.21 7.43 2.36
N PRO A 320 -0.15 7.46 2.33
CA PRO A 320 -0.94 6.29 2.69
C PRO A 320 -0.72 5.09 1.78
N GLY A 321 -0.44 5.29 0.48
CA GLY A 321 -0.11 4.16 -0.39
C GLY A 321 1.30 3.63 -0.21
N ILE A 322 2.29 4.50 0.11
CA ILE A 322 3.63 4.02 0.47
C ILE A 322 3.54 3.10 1.69
N VAL A 323 2.90 3.57 2.77
CA VAL A 323 2.72 2.77 4.00
C VAL A 323 1.90 1.51 3.71
N GLY A 324 0.77 1.63 3.01
CA GLY A 324 -0.11 0.50 2.74
C GLY A 324 0.56 -0.62 1.94
N ILE A 325 1.26 -0.26 0.86
CA ILE A 325 1.95 -1.21 -0.01
C ILE A 325 3.17 -1.78 0.69
N ALA A 326 3.97 -0.95 1.37
CA ALA A 326 5.11 -1.41 2.17
C ALA A 326 4.69 -2.45 3.21
N SER A 327 3.59 -2.21 3.92
CA SER A 327 3.03 -3.14 4.90
C SER A 327 2.56 -4.45 4.28
N ILE A 328 1.95 -4.43 3.08
CA ILE A 328 1.64 -5.68 2.36
C ILE A 328 2.91 -6.46 2.05
N ILE A 329 3.95 -5.81 1.54
CA ILE A 329 5.22 -6.49 1.23
C ILE A 329 5.85 -7.07 2.50
N ILE A 330 5.82 -6.34 3.62
CA ILE A 330 6.30 -6.83 4.91
C ILE A 330 5.48 -8.04 5.41
N ALA A 331 4.15 -8.03 5.22
CA ALA A 331 3.31 -9.19 5.56
C ALA A 331 3.70 -10.43 4.74
N LEU A 332 3.97 -10.26 3.45
CA LEU A 332 4.44 -11.34 2.58
C LEU A 332 5.84 -11.82 2.98
N LEU A 333 6.74 -10.88 3.35
CA LEU A 333 8.07 -11.21 3.85
C LEU A 333 8.03 -12.01 5.15
N ALA A 334 7.11 -11.70 6.06
CA ALA A 334 6.95 -12.44 7.32
C ALA A 334 6.48 -13.88 7.08
N LEU A 335 5.76 -14.15 5.99
CA LEU A 335 5.24 -15.48 5.64
C LEU A 335 6.10 -16.25 4.62
N ARG A 336 7.31 -15.77 4.31
CA ARG A 336 8.19 -16.39 3.30
C ARG A 336 8.93 -17.64 3.80
N PHE A 337 8.97 -17.85 5.11
CA PHE A 337 9.76 -18.92 5.72
C PHE A 337 9.13 -20.29 5.46
N LYS A 338 9.97 -21.31 5.32
CA LYS A 338 9.52 -22.70 5.13
C LYS A 338 8.79 -23.21 6.38
N ASP A 339 9.36 -22.93 7.54
CA ASP A 339 8.79 -23.27 8.85
C ASP A 339 8.18 -21.99 9.46
N ILE A 340 6.85 -21.94 9.47
CA ILE A 340 6.10 -20.77 9.92
C ILE A 340 5.77 -20.92 11.40
N GLU A 341 6.31 -20.02 12.21
CA GLU A 341 6.07 -19.95 13.63
C GLU A 341 4.88 -19.02 13.92
N PRO A 342 4.24 -19.14 15.10
CA PRO A 342 3.18 -18.22 15.51
C PRO A 342 3.60 -16.75 15.48
N SER A 343 4.87 -16.46 15.79
CA SER A 343 5.47 -15.12 15.72
C SER A 343 5.40 -14.52 14.31
N HIS A 344 5.71 -15.32 13.28
CA HIS A 344 5.63 -14.91 11.87
C HIS A 344 4.21 -14.51 11.47
N ILE A 345 3.21 -15.29 11.91
CA ILE A 345 1.79 -14.99 11.64
C ILE A 345 1.35 -13.72 12.36
N GLN A 346 1.79 -13.50 13.61
CA GLN A 346 1.50 -12.28 14.36
C GLN A 346 2.08 -11.04 13.68
N ILE A 347 3.34 -11.11 13.22
CA ILE A 347 3.99 -10.01 12.48
C ILE A 347 3.27 -9.73 11.17
N ALA A 348 2.90 -10.78 10.41
CA ALA A 348 2.13 -10.63 9.18
C ALA A 348 0.75 -10.00 9.43
N THR A 349 0.11 -10.35 10.55
CA THR A 349 -1.17 -9.78 10.98
C THR A 349 -1.04 -8.30 11.34
N LEU A 350 -0.01 -7.92 12.11
CA LEU A 350 0.29 -6.50 12.39
C LEU A 350 0.55 -5.70 11.11
N ALA A 351 1.29 -6.27 10.16
CA ALA A 351 1.53 -5.65 8.87
C ALA A 351 0.23 -5.51 8.05
N ALA A 352 -0.64 -6.53 8.04
CA ALA A 352 -1.95 -6.46 7.39
C ALA A 352 -2.86 -5.38 8.03
N ILE A 353 -2.83 -5.23 9.35
CA ILE A 353 -3.53 -4.16 10.08
C ILE A 353 -3.01 -2.79 9.65
N SER A 354 -1.68 -2.61 9.61
CA SER A 354 -1.06 -1.38 9.12
C SER A 354 -1.49 -1.04 7.69
N ALA A 355 -1.51 -2.05 6.81
CA ALA A 355 -1.97 -1.87 5.43
C ALA A 355 -3.44 -1.45 5.37
N GLY A 356 -4.32 -2.10 6.13
CA GLY A 356 -5.73 -1.77 6.24
C GLY A 356 -5.95 -0.33 6.70
N ALA A 357 -5.33 0.05 7.82
CA ALA A 357 -5.38 1.43 8.34
C ALA A 357 -4.85 2.45 7.32
N ALA A 358 -3.74 2.16 6.63
CA ALA A 358 -3.20 3.09 5.64
C ALA A 358 -4.15 3.26 4.44
N PHE A 359 -4.69 2.18 3.88
CA PHE A 359 -5.63 2.27 2.76
C PHE A 359 -6.99 2.86 3.16
N GLY A 360 -7.45 2.65 4.39
CA GLY A 360 -8.67 3.26 4.92
C GLY A 360 -8.62 4.80 4.91
N SER A 361 -7.41 5.36 4.99
CA SER A 361 -7.16 6.80 5.04
C SER A 361 -7.19 7.46 3.66
N VAL A 362 -6.95 6.67 2.59
CA VAL A 362 -6.72 7.16 1.21
C VAL A 362 -7.83 8.10 0.76
N LYS A 363 -9.10 7.75 0.96
CA LYS A 363 -10.25 8.58 0.53
C LYS A 363 -10.19 10.00 1.09
N TYR A 364 -9.66 10.18 2.29
CA TYR A 364 -9.61 11.46 3.00
C TYR A 364 -8.30 12.21 2.78
N ASN A 365 -7.22 11.49 2.47
CA ASN A 365 -5.91 12.05 2.15
C ASN A 365 -5.70 12.30 0.65
N TRP A 366 -6.53 11.73 -0.23
CA TRP A 366 -6.40 11.91 -1.68
C TRP A 366 -6.65 13.37 -2.08
N TYR A 367 -6.02 13.80 -3.17
CA TYR A 367 -6.14 15.17 -3.65
C TYR A 367 -7.58 15.50 -4.09
N PRO A 368 -8.17 16.63 -3.65
CA PRO A 368 -7.69 17.56 -2.60
C PRO A 368 -7.89 17.00 -1.18
N SER A 369 -6.83 16.99 -0.35
CA SER A 369 -6.89 16.34 0.96
C SER A 369 -7.78 17.09 1.97
N LYS A 370 -8.56 16.33 2.74
CA LYS A 370 -9.38 16.83 3.86
C LYS A 370 -8.63 16.78 5.20
N ILE A 371 -7.66 15.88 5.29
CA ILE A 371 -6.79 15.71 6.44
C ILE A 371 -5.37 15.38 5.99
N MET A 372 -4.40 15.89 6.71
CA MET A 372 -2.99 15.55 6.59
C MET A 372 -2.60 14.56 7.69
N TRP A 373 -1.61 13.72 7.42
CA TRP A 373 -1.03 12.86 8.43
C TRP A 373 -0.27 13.63 9.52
N GLY A 374 0.27 14.82 9.17
CA GLY A 374 1.02 15.68 10.09
C GLY A 374 2.31 15.04 10.61
N PHE A 375 2.81 15.52 11.75
CA PHE A 375 3.97 14.90 12.40
C PHE A 375 3.66 13.48 12.90
N GLY A 376 2.39 13.15 13.10
CA GLY A 376 1.92 11.79 13.40
C GLY A 376 2.33 10.74 12.37
N ALA A 377 2.76 11.11 11.15
CA ALA A 377 3.37 10.21 10.17
C ALA A 377 4.57 9.42 10.72
N MET A 378 5.26 9.97 11.73
CA MET A 378 6.35 9.29 12.44
C MET A 378 5.93 7.94 13.04
N SER A 379 4.69 7.83 13.53
CA SER A 379 4.16 6.58 14.09
C SER A 379 4.02 5.47 13.03
N ALA A 380 3.57 5.81 11.82
CA ALA A 380 3.53 4.87 10.70
C ALA A 380 4.92 4.50 10.21
N GLY A 381 5.83 5.48 10.13
CA GLY A 381 7.23 5.22 9.80
C GLY A 381 7.90 4.27 10.80
N PHE A 382 7.58 4.42 12.09
CA PHE A 382 8.03 3.52 13.15
C PHE A 382 7.49 2.10 12.97
N VAL A 383 6.18 1.97 12.72
CA VAL A 383 5.55 0.67 12.47
C VAL A 383 6.20 -0.05 11.28
N ILE A 384 6.43 0.64 10.17
CA ILE A 384 7.11 0.07 8.99
C ILE A 384 8.53 -0.37 9.34
N ALA A 385 9.30 0.48 10.02
CA ALA A 385 10.69 0.19 10.38
C ALA A 385 10.82 -1.04 11.28
N VAL A 386 9.99 -1.11 12.33
CA VAL A 386 10.02 -2.21 13.30
C VAL A 386 9.48 -3.50 12.68
N LEU A 387 8.36 -3.46 11.97
CA LEU A 387 7.81 -4.67 11.34
C LEU A 387 8.75 -5.23 10.27
N ALA A 388 9.50 -4.39 9.55
CA ALA A 388 10.52 -4.84 8.62
C ALA A 388 11.65 -5.60 9.35
N ILE A 389 12.13 -5.11 10.51
CA ILE A 389 13.13 -5.81 11.32
C ILE A 389 12.56 -7.14 11.83
N LEU A 390 11.33 -7.14 12.37
CA LEU A 390 10.67 -8.34 12.90
C LEU A 390 10.40 -9.40 11.84
N ALA A 391 10.03 -8.99 10.61
CA ALA A 391 9.91 -9.89 9.46
C ALA A 391 11.28 -10.39 8.95
N GLN A 392 12.36 -10.11 9.68
CA GLN A 392 13.76 -10.39 9.33
C GLN A 392 14.09 -9.91 7.92
N ALA A 393 13.52 -8.77 7.52
CA ALA A 393 13.91 -8.13 6.29
C ALA A 393 15.33 -7.59 6.50
N LYS A 394 16.27 -8.03 5.66
CA LYS A 394 17.61 -7.44 5.64
C LYS A 394 17.46 -5.93 5.41
N ILE A 395 18.34 -5.12 6.00
CA ILE A 395 18.36 -3.67 5.82
C ILE A 395 18.18 -3.29 4.35
N THR A 396 18.87 -4.01 3.46
CA THR A 396 18.75 -3.84 2.00
C THR A 396 17.33 -4.00 1.46
N VAL A 397 16.60 -5.03 1.91
CA VAL A 397 15.20 -5.25 1.49
C VAL A 397 14.32 -4.12 2.03
N SER A 398 14.54 -3.72 3.28
CA SER A 398 13.84 -2.58 3.89
C SER A 398 14.08 -1.29 3.11
N VAL A 399 15.31 -1.03 2.65
CA VAL A 399 15.63 0.10 1.75
C VAL A 399 14.87 -0.04 0.44
N LEU A 400 14.85 -1.21 -0.20
CA LEU A 400 14.16 -1.43 -1.47
C LEU A 400 12.66 -1.13 -1.38
N ILE A 401 12.00 -1.53 -0.28
CA ILE A 401 10.58 -1.26 -0.08
C ILE A 401 10.29 0.24 -0.11
N VAL A 402 11.13 1.06 0.54
CA VAL A 402 10.95 2.52 0.61
C VAL A 402 11.99 3.28 -0.21
N LEU A 403 12.44 2.71 -1.33
CA LEU A 403 13.63 3.15 -2.04
C LEU A 403 13.58 4.61 -2.46
N ILE A 404 12.47 5.03 -3.08
CA ILE A 404 12.31 6.39 -3.58
C ILE A 404 12.36 7.41 -2.42
N PRO A 405 11.53 7.29 -1.35
CA PRO A 405 11.67 8.12 -0.15
C PRO A 405 13.09 8.12 0.43
N PHE A 406 13.71 6.94 0.53
CA PHE A 406 15.01 6.77 1.16
C PHE A 406 16.11 7.51 0.41
N LEU A 407 16.16 7.37 -0.91
CA LEU A 407 17.14 8.04 -1.75
C LEU A 407 16.87 9.55 -1.84
N ASP A 408 15.61 9.98 -1.90
CA ASP A 408 15.26 11.41 -1.91
C ASP A 408 15.68 12.11 -0.60
N ALA A 409 15.43 11.46 0.54
CA ALA A 409 15.88 11.92 1.85
C ALA A 409 17.41 11.95 1.96
N SER A 410 18.08 10.87 1.55
CA SER A 410 19.55 10.75 1.59
C SER A 410 20.21 11.83 0.72
N TYR A 411 19.76 11.95 -0.52
CA TYR A 411 20.23 12.98 -1.46
C TYR A 411 20.02 14.39 -0.89
N THR A 412 18.85 14.66 -0.31
CA THR A 412 18.54 15.96 0.28
C THR A 412 19.46 16.29 1.46
N VAL A 413 19.72 15.33 2.36
CA VAL A 413 20.64 15.52 3.49
C VAL A 413 22.07 15.75 2.99
N ILE A 414 22.58 14.91 2.08
CA ILE A 414 23.93 15.03 1.51
C ILE A 414 24.09 16.39 0.82
N ARG A 415 23.12 16.79 -0.03
CA ARG A 415 23.12 18.08 -0.72
C ARG A 415 23.17 19.27 0.24
N ARG A 416 22.46 19.19 1.37
CA ARG A 416 22.47 20.26 2.39
C ARG A 416 23.82 20.34 3.10
N LEU A 417 24.38 19.20 3.51
CA LEU A 417 25.69 19.11 4.16
C LEU A 417 26.81 19.64 3.26
N VAL A 418 26.85 19.24 1.99
CA VAL A 418 27.85 19.73 1.02
C VAL A 418 27.76 21.24 0.81
N LYS A 419 26.56 21.83 0.95
CA LYS A 419 26.34 23.29 0.87
C LYS A 419 26.54 24.03 2.21
N GLY A 420 27.05 23.36 3.25
CA GLY A 420 27.21 23.94 4.59
C GLY A 420 25.90 24.33 5.28
N LYS A 421 24.76 23.81 4.80
CA LYS A 421 23.43 24.10 5.37
C LYS A 421 23.04 23.03 6.37
N SER A 422 22.31 23.44 7.42
CA SER A 422 21.76 22.51 8.40
C SER A 422 20.82 21.49 7.74
N PRO A 423 20.97 20.17 8.00
CA PRO A 423 20.05 19.13 7.53
C PRO A 423 18.60 19.34 7.97
N PHE A 424 18.39 20.04 9.08
CA PHE A 424 17.08 20.24 9.71
C PHE A 424 16.26 21.40 9.10
N ARG A 425 16.82 22.16 8.15
CA ARG A 425 16.09 23.23 7.44
C ARG A 425 15.28 22.65 6.28
N GLY A 426 13.97 22.94 6.24
CA GLY A 426 13.11 22.56 5.11
C GLY A 426 13.46 23.30 3.82
N ASP A 427 13.41 22.61 2.68
CA ASP A 427 13.54 23.18 1.33
C ASP A 427 12.56 22.50 0.34
N LYS A 428 12.43 23.06 -0.86
CA LYS A 428 11.62 22.49 -1.97
C LYS A 428 12.37 21.45 -2.80
N GLY A 429 13.51 20.95 -2.32
CA GLY A 429 14.42 20.15 -3.15
C GLY A 429 14.12 18.66 -3.17
N HIS A 430 12.98 18.24 -2.61
CA HIS A 430 12.50 16.86 -2.64
C HIS A 430 11.91 16.50 -4.02
N LEU A 431 12.04 15.25 -4.43
CA LEU A 431 11.61 14.74 -5.74
C LEU A 431 10.16 15.07 -6.07
N HIS A 432 9.27 15.04 -5.09
CA HIS A 432 7.86 15.32 -5.34
C HIS A 432 7.61 16.78 -5.77
N HIS A 433 8.35 17.75 -5.23
CA HIS A 433 8.31 19.14 -5.72
C HIS A 433 8.87 19.24 -7.14
N ILE A 434 10.01 18.58 -7.39
CA ILE A 434 10.65 18.53 -8.72
C ILE A 434 9.70 18.02 -9.81
N LEU A 435 8.91 16.99 -9.50
CA LEU A 435 7.92 16.44 -10.43
C LEU A 435 6.75 17.40 -10.66
N LEU A 436 6.25 18.05 -9.60
CA LEU A 436 5.18 19.06 -9.71
C LEU A 436 5.62 20.27 -10.54
N ASP A 437 6.85 20.77 -10.34
CA ASP A 437 7.42 21.90 -11.09
C ASP A 437 7.58 21.57 -12.59
N ARG A 438 7.68 20.28 -12.93
CA ARG A 438 7.67 19.78 -14.32
C ARG A 438 6.29 19.59 -14.91
N GLY A 439 5.22 19.96 -14.19
CA GLY A 439 3.85 19.89 -14.66
C GLY A 439 3.14 18.57 -14.37
N TRP A 440 3.69 17.70 -13.51
CA TRP A 440 2.94 16.54 -13.04
C TRP A 440 1.79 16.99 -12.13
N SER A 441 0.65 16.30 -12.21
CA SER A 441 -0.44 16.53 -11.26
C SER A 441 -0.14 15.84 -9.93
N VAL A 442 -0.71 16.37 -8.84
CA VAL A 442 -0.61 15.82 -7.48
C VAL A 442 -0.93 14.32 -7.45
N SER A 443 -2.02 13.91 -8.08
CA SER A 443 -2.41 12.49 -8.17
C SER A 443 -1.42 11.64 -8.97
N LYS A 444 -0.82 12.16 -10.05
CA LYS A 444 0.21 11.43 -10.82
C LYS A 444 1.44 11.16 -9.96
N VAL A 445 1.87 12.16 -9.17
CA VAL A 445 3.00 11.99 -8.25
C VAL A 445 2.66 10.93 -7.19
N ALA A 446 1.48 11.00 -6.56
CA ALA A 446 1.07 9.99 -5.58
C ALA A 446 1.10 8.55 -6.17
N ILE A 447 0.47 8.34 -7.34
CA ILE A 447 0.44 7.03 -8.01
C ILE A 447 1.85 6.55 -8.37
N PHE A 448 2.74 7.45 -8.81
CA PHE A 448 4.13 7.09 -9.09
C PHE A 448 4.83 6.52 -7.86
N TYR A 449 4.69 7.14 -6.69
CA TYR A 449 5.28 6.62 -5.46
C TYR A 449 4.67 5.27 -5.07
N TRP A 450 3.37 5.06 -5.28
CA TRP A 450 2.70 3.80 -5.01
C TRP A 450 3.24 2.67 -5.90
N LEU A 451 3.30 2.91 -7.21
CA LEU A 451 3.81 1.94 -8.17
C LEU A 451 5.30 1.67 -7.97
N ALA A 452 6.09 2.69 -7.66
CA ALA A 452 7.51 2.51 -7.36
C ALA A 452 7.72 1.68 -6.09
N THR A 453 6.98 1.96 -5.02
CA THR A 453 7.00 1.19 -3.76
C THR A 453 6.63 -0.28 -4.02
N MET A 454 5.58 -0.52 -4.81
CA MET A 454 5.18 -1.86 -5.22
C MET A 454 6.27 -2.56 -6.03
N PHE A 455 6.82 -1.89 -7.04
CA PHE A 455 7.80 -2.43 -7.96
C PHE A 455 9.09 -2.83 -7.25
N PHE A 456 9.72 -1.90 -6.52
CA PHE A 456 10.97 -2.18 -5.80
C PHE A 456 10.76 -3.13 -4.62
N GLY A 457 9.60 -3.07 -3.97
CA GLY A 457 9.21 -4.01 -2.93
C GLY A 457 9.08 -5.45 -3.43
N VAL A 458 8.45 -5.67 -4.59
CA VAL A 458 8.36 -6.99 -5.23
C VAL A 458 9.74 -7.50 -5.63
N ILE A 459 10.61 -6.63 -6.16
CA ILE A 459 12.01 -6.97 -6.43
C ILE A 459 12.69 -7.44 -5.13
N GLY A 460 12.53 -6.70 -4.03
CA GLY A 460 13.08 -7.07 -2.72
C GLY A 460 12.56 -8.41 -2.21
N LEU A 461 11.26 -8.67 -2.37
CA LEU A 461 10.61 -9.92 -1.96
C LEU A 461 11.08 -11.14 -2.76
N LEU A 462 11.26 -10.99 -4.08
CA LEU A 462 11.64 -12.08 -4.98
C LEU A 462 13.16 -12.27 -5.11
N SER A 463 13.95 -11.31 -4.64
CA SER A 463 15.41 -11.36 -4.78
C SER A 463 16.03 -12.44 -3.90
N PRO A 464 16.90 -13.31 -4.45
CA PRO A 464 17.69 -14.23 -3.65
C PRO A 464 18.57 -13.49 -2.65
N GLU A 465 18.68 -14.02 -1.44
CA GLU A 465 19.41 -13.40 -0.33
C GLU A 465 20.86 -13.03 -0.64
N ARG A 466 21.52 -13.79 -1.52
CA ARG A 466 22.92 -13.57 -1.91
C ARG A 466 23.07 -12.45 -2.94
N LEU A 467 22.01 -12.16 -3.69
CA LEU A 467 22.02 -11.19 -4.80
C LEU A 467 21.32 -9.88 -4.43
N VAL A 468 20.42 -9.88 -3.44
CA VAL A 468 19.60 -8.72 -3.09
C VAL A 468 20.43 -7.47 -2.81
N PHE A 469 21.60 -7.61 -2.17
CA PHE A 469 22.49 -6.48 -1.92
C PHE A 469 23.04 -5.86 -3.22
N LYS A 470 23.53 -6.69 -4.15
CA LYS A 470 24.06 -6.23 -5.45
C LYS A 470 22.96 -5.61 -6.30
N ILE A 471 21.78 -6.24 -6.34
CA ILE A 471 20.60 -5.73 -7.05
C ILE A 471 20.21 -4.36 -6.48
N ALA A 472 20.12 -4.25 -5.15
CA ALA A 472 19.77 -2.99 -4.50
C ALA A 472 20.81 -1.89 -4.77
N LEU A 473 22.11 -2.20 -4.76
CA LEU A 473 23.13 -1.22 -5.12
C LEU A 473 22.98 -0.71 -6.55
N ILE A 474 22.81 -1.60 -7.53
CA ILE A 474 22.65 -1.23 -8.94
C ILE A 474 21.41 -0.36 -9.12
N ILE A 475 20.27 -0.80 -8.58
CA ILE A 475 19.01 -0.06 -8.66
C ILE A 475 19.14 1.30 -7.97
N SER A 476 19.75 1.35 -6.78
CA SER A 476 19.94 2.60 -6.04
C SER A 476 20.81 3.57 -6.82
N GLY A 477 21.91 3.10 -7.42
CA GLY A 477 22.79 3.93 -8.25
C GLY A 477 22.07 4.49 -9.49
N VAL A 478 21.26 3.67 -10.19
CA VAL A 478 20.47 4.14 -11.34
C VAL A 478 19.43 5.17 -10.91
N VAL A 479 18.69 4.91 -9.83
CA VAL A 479 17.67 5.83 -9.33
C VAL A 479 18.31 7.14 -8.87
N GLU A 480 19.39 7.08 -8.09
CA GLU A 480 20.11 8.26 -7.60
C GLU A 480 20.68 9.09 -8.75
N PHE A 481 21.24 8.44 -9.77
CA PHE A 481 21.68 9.11 -11.00
C PHE A 481 20.54 9.87 -11.68
N VAL A 482 19.36 9.24 -11.81
CA VAL A 482 18.16 9.90 -12.35
C VAL A 482 17.75 11.08 -11.47
N LEU A 483 17.72 10.93 -10.13
CA LEU A 483 17.39 12.02 -9.21
C LEU A 483 18.33 13.22 -9.37
N ILE A 484 19.64 12.98 -9.50
CA ILE A 484 20.65 14.01 -9.72
C ILE A 484 20.39 14.75 -11.04
N ILE A 485 20.17 14.01 -12.15
CA ILE A 485 19.85 14.62 -13.45
C ILE A 485 18.58 15.47 -13.37
N LEU A 486 17.54 14.95 -12.71
CA LEU A 486 16.28 15.67 -12.56
C LEU A 486 16.47 16.97 -11.76
N ASN A 487 17.38 16.98 -10.79
CA ASN A 487 17.66 18.16 -9.98
C ASN A 487 18.49 19.22 -10.75
N ILE A 488 19.55 18.81 -11.45
CA ILE A 488 20.41 19.72 -12.25
C ILE A 488 19.60 20.42 -13.34
N SER A 489 18.75 19.68 -14.05
CA SER A 489 17.95 20.24 -15.14
C SER A 489 16.88 21.24 -14.70
N LEU A 490 16.51 21.29 -13.42
CA LEU A 490 15.68 22.37 -12.87
C LEU A 490 16.49 23.65 -12.63
N THR A 491 17.70 23.53 -12.08
CA THR A 491 18.56 24.70 -11.81
C THR A 491 18.89 25.47 -13.09
N GLY A 492 19.02 24.76 -14.22
CA GLY A 492 19.19 25.38 -15.53
C GLY A 492 17.97 26.16 -16.03
N ARG A 493 16.74 25.72 -15.74
CA ARG A 493 15.51 26.43 -16.15
C ARG A 493 15.25 27.69 -15.33
N ASP A 494 15.52 27.64 -14.03
CA ASP A 494 15.34 28.82 -13.16
C ASP A 494 16.29 29.94 -13.56
N LYS A 495 17.52 29.59 -13.98
CA LYS A 495 18.51 30.54 -14.51
C LYS A 495 18.07 31.17 -15.84
N VAL A 496 17.54 30.36 -16.77
CA VAL A 496 17.00 30.89 -18.04
C VAL A 496 15.78 31.79 -17.80
N ARG A 497 14.89 31.45 -16.86
CA ARG A 497 13.74 32.28 -16.49
C ARG A 497 14.15 33.60 -15.85
N SER A 498 15.13 33.61 -14.94
CA SER A 498 15.64 34.85 -14.36
C SER A 498 16.25 35.75 -15.42
N ASP A 499 16.99 35.17 -16.37
CA ASP A 499 17.63 35.94 -17.44
C ASP A 499 16.58 36.56 -18.38
N THR A 500 15.52 35.82 -18.75
CA THR A 500 14.39 36.35 -19.56
C THR A 500 13.45 37.34 -18.85
N GLN A 501 13.47 37.41 -17.52
CA GLN A 501 12.71 38.43 -16.78
C GLN A 501 13.55 39.67 -16.47
N SER A 502 14.87 39.58 -16.65
CA SER A 502 15.82 40.70 -16.50
C SER A 502 16.19 41.38 -17.82
N SER A 503 15.78 40.80 -18.95
CA SER A 503 15.84 41.36 -20.30
C SER A 503 14.47 41.89 -20.72
#